data_AF-A0A538ENG1-F1
#
_entry.id   AF-A0A538ENG1-F1
#
_cell.length_a   1.000
_cell.length_b   1.000
_cell.length_c   1.000
_cell.angle_alpha   90.00
_cell.angle_beta   90.00
_cell.angle_gamma   90.00
#
_symmetry.space_group_name_H-M   'P 1'
#
loop_
_entity.id
_entity.type
_entity.pdbx_description
1 polymer ?
#
loop_
_entity_poly.entity_id
_entity_poly.type
_entity_poly.pdbx_seq_one_letter_code
_entity_poly.pdbx_strand_id
1 'polypeptide(L)'
;MRGWVAVLVVVLGVVVLCGVVAAASNGRDHTGDTVRASTWADAACGAVGAWEGDLHAIRDEYQRNNYAARQHDGGSGDSVEGRVTLREAIDRAIRATEDTLQEGLKRAGNPDVSNGAQASATLRAWAQRTEHNLRVAKQELKHKPGSTSEAYALVATQASALVRSILDGQAAFNQVANVDPALADALNGSKNCQELKEGQP
;
A
#
# COMPACT_ATOMS: atom_id res chain seq x y z
N MET A 1 25.04 16.59 13.48
CA MET A 1 24.44 15.31 13.07
C MET A 1 23.08 14.98 13.73
N ARG A 2 22.55 15.79 14.68
CA ARG A 2 21.23 15.54 15.31
C ARG A 2 20.02 16.05 14.49
N GLY A 3 20.24 16.99 13.56
CA GLY A 3 19.15 17.60 12.77
C GLY A 3 18.48 16.64 11.77
N TRP A 4 19.26 15.78 11.09
CA TRP A 4 18.79 14.96 9.96
C TRP A 4 17.80 13.86 10.37
N VAL A 5 17.90 13.38 11.62
CA VAL A 5 17.02 12.32 12.13
C VAL A 5 15.67 12.90 12.54
N ALA A 6 15.59 14.14 13.03
CA ALA A 6 14.32 14.79 13.42
C ALA A 6 13.37 15.03 12.23
N VAL A 7 13.96 15.19 11.04
CA VAL A 7 13.34 15.65 9.81
C VAL A 7 12.52 14.58 9.10
N LEU A 8 12.98 13.34 9.19
CA LEU A 8 12.36 12.17 8.57
C LEU A 8 10.99 11.77 9.14
N VAL A 9 10.56 12.36 10.27
CA VAL A 9 9.33 11.94 10.98
C VAL A 9 8.17 12.91 10.80
N VAL A 10 8.41 14.19 10.52
CA VAL A 10 7.32 15.17 10.37
C VAL A 10 6.52 14.94 9.08
N VAL A 11 7.16 14.42 8.03
CA VAL A 11 6.55 14.32 6.69
C VAL A 11 5.75 13.02 6.47
N LEU A 12 6.06 11.95 7.21
CA LEU A 12 5.27 10.71 7.19
C LEU A 12 4.03 10.74 8.10
N GLY A 13 3.78 11.88 8.77
CA GLY A 13 2.62 12.09 9.64
C GLY A 13 1.36 12.62 8.93
N VAL A 14 1.38 12.84 7.61
CA VAL A 14 0.32 13.59 6.90
C VAL A 14 -0.69 12.71 6.14
N VAL A 15 -0.81 11.42 6.46
CA VAL A 15 -1.97 10.63 6.00
C VAL A 15 -2.57 9.89 7.20
N VAL A 16 -3.43 10.63 7.91
CA VAL A 16 -4.31 10.14 8.96
C VAL A 16 -5.67 9.89 8.31
N LEU A 17 -6.13 8.63 8.26
CA LEU A 17 -7.45 8.20 8.74
C LEU A 17 -7.73 6.69 8.51
N CYS A 18 -8.25 6.08 9.57
CA CYS A 18 -9.08 4.88 9.76
C CYS A 18 -8.64 3.44 9.38
N GLY A 19 -8.74 2.55 10.39
CA GLY A 19 -9.09 1.13 10.26
C GLY A 19 -7.95 0.11 10.12
N VAL A 20 -7.53 -0.53 11.22
CA VAL A 20 -6.77 -1.79 11.13
C VAL A 20 -7.76 -2.92 10.87
N VAL A 21 -7.85 -3.39 9.63
CA VAL A 21 -8.60 -4.62 9.30
C VAL A 21 -7.58 -5.68 8.91
N ALA A 22 -7.35 -6.62 9.83
CA ALA A 22 -6.62 -7.85 9.53
C ALA A 22 -7.54 -8.76 8.69
N ALA A 23 -7.64 -8.49 7.38
CA ALA A 23 -8.24 -9.43 6.45
C ALA A 23 -7.25 -10.59 6.23
N ALA A 24 -7.41 -11.67 6.99
CA ALA A 24 -6.71 -12.92 6.71
C ALA A 24 -7.11 -13.38 5.30
N SER A 25 -6.19 -13.28 4.35
CA SER A 25 -6.35 -13.69 2.96
C SER A 25 -6.32 -15.22 2.84
N ASN A 26 -7.24 -15.91 3.51
CA ASN A 26 -7.49 -17.36 3.38
C ASN A 26 -8.28 -17.68 2.09
N GLY A 27 -8.06 -16.92 1.02
CA GLY A 27 -8.73 -17.10 -0.26
C GLY A 27 -8.21 -18.34 -0.99
N ARG A 28 -9.12 -19.11 -1.60
CA ARG A 28 -8.75 -20.15 -2.56
C ARG A 28 -7.98 -19.52 -3.72
N ASP A 29 -6.92 -20.18 -4.16
CA ASP A 29 -6.16 -19.77 -5.33
C ASP A 29 -6.97 -20.04 -6.60
N HIS A 30 -7.33 -18.98 -7.32
CA HIS A 30 -8.04 -19.00 -8.59
C HIS A 30 -7.17 -18.46 -9.74
N THR A 31 -5.85 -18.57 -9.62
CA THR A 31 -4.91 -18.10 -10.65
C THR A 31 -5.21 -18.76 -12.01
N GLY A 32 -5.59 -17.94 -12.99
CA GLY A 32 -5.91 -18.39 -14.35
C GLY A 32 -7.36 -18.87 -14.55
N ASP A 33 -8.13 -19.01 -13.46
CA ASP A 33 -9.51 -19.47 -13.53
C ASP A 33 -10.49 -18.32 -13.78
N THR A 34 -11.67 -18.67 -14.30
CA THR A 34 -12.86 -17.81 -14.31
C THR A 34 -13.72 -18.11 -13.08
N VAL A 35 -14.11 -17.08 -12.36
CA VAL A 35 -14.90 -17.19 -11.12
C VAL A 35 -16.10 -16.24 -11.16
N ARG A 36 -17.11 -16.45 -10.30
CA ARG A 36 -18.26 -15.53 -10.22
C ARG A 36 -17.79 -14.11 -9.88
N ALA A 37 -18.43 -13.10 -10.48
CA ALA A 37 -18.09 -11.69 -10.25
C ALA A 37 -18.04 -11.31 -8.76
N SER A 38 -18.98 -11.79 -7.94
CA SER A 38 -18.99 -11.55 -6.50
C SER A 38 -17.81 -12.18 -5.76
N THR A 39 -17.40 -13.40 -6.14
CA THR A 39 -16.23 -14.07 -5.56
C THR A 39 -14.94 -13.36 -5.97
N TRP A 40 -14.84 -12.92 -7.21
CA TRP A 40 -13.73 -12.10 -7.68
C TRP A 40 -13.64 -10.77 -6.93
N ALA A 41 -14.76 -10.04 -6.79
CA ALA A 41 -14.81 -8.75 -6.11
C ALA A 41 -14.41 -8.86 -4.63
N ASP A 42 -14.90 -9.89 -3.94
CA ASP A 42 -14.54 -10.17 -2.54
C ASP A 42 -13.04 -10.45 -2.39
N ALA A 43 -12.47 -11.28 -3.27
CA ALA A 43 -11.03 -11.60 -3.26
C ALA A 43 -10.16 -10.40 -3.65
N ALA A 44 -10.55 -9.62 -4.66
CA ALA A 44 -9.82 -8.45 -5.11
C ALA A 44 -9.78 -7.35 -4.04
N CYS A 45 -10.92 -7.04 -3.41
CA CYS A 45 -10.96 -6.10 -2.30
C CYS A 45 -10.27 -6.65 -1.04
N GLY A 46 -10.36 -7.96 -0.78
CA GLY A 46 -9.61 -8.59 0.31
C GLY A 46 -8.08 -8.46 0.13
N ALA A 47 -7.57 -8.61 -1.09
CA ALA A 47 -6.16 -8.41 -1.41
C ALA A 47 -5.72 -6.96 -1.19
N VAL A 48 -6.56 -5.99 -1.57
CA VAL A 48 -6.29 -4.56 -1.34
C VAL A 48 -6.30 -4.23 0.14
N GLY A 49 -7.29 -4.70 0.90
CA GLY A 49 -7.38 -4.48 2.34
C GLY A 49 -6.20 -5.08 3.10
N ALA A 50 -5.76 -6.28 2.73
CA ALA A 50 -4.56 -6.88 3.30
C ALA A 50 -3.31 -6.04 2.99
N TRP A 51 -3.16 -5.56 1.76
CA TRP A 51 -2.04 -4.69 1.36
C TRP A 51 -2.05 -3.35 2.10
N GLU A 52 -3.21 -2.70 2.25
CA GLU A 52 -3.34 -1.49 3.06
C GLU A 52 -2.97 -1.76 4.53
N GLY A 53 -3.40 -2.91 5.08
CA GLY A 53 -3.01 -3.37 6.41
C GLY A 53 -1.49 -3.53 6.57
N ASP A 54 -0.80 -4.12 5.60
CA ASP A 54 0.66 -4.24 5.60
C ASP A 54 1.33 -2.86 5.58
N LEU A 55 0.84 -1.93 4.75
CA LEU A 55 1.36 -0.56 4.71
C LEU A 55 1.14 0.19 6.03
N HIS A 56 -0.01 0.00 6.68
CA HIS A 56 -0.29 0.54 8.01
C HIS A 56 0.68 -0.03 9.05
N ALA A 57 0.93 -1.33 9.05
CA ALA A 57 1.87 -1.96 9.97
C ALA A 57 3.30 -1.40 9.79
N ILE A 58 3.74 -1.24 8.54
CA ILE A 58 5.05 -0.64 8.20
C ILE A 58 5.14 0.80 8.72
N ARG A 59 4.09 1.61 8.48
CA ARG A 59 4.04 3.00 8.95
C ARG A 59 4.10 3.07 10.48
N ASP A 60 3.27 2.30 11.16
CA ASP A 60 3.15 2.37 12.61
C ASP A 60 4.43 1.90 13.30
N GLU A 61 5.10 0.89 12.75
CA GLU A 61 6.40 0.45 13.22
C GLU A 61 7.47 1.53 12.98
N TYR A 62 7.48 2.14 11.79
CA TYR A 62 8.38 3.26 11.49
C TYR A 62 8.16 4.43 12.46
N GLN A 63 6.92 4.78 12.77
CA GLN A 63 6.60 5.85 13.71
C GLN A 63 6.99 5.48 15.15
N ARG A 64 6.61 4.29 15.65
CA ARG A 64 6.93 3.83 17.00
C ARG A 64 8.43 3.78 17.25
N ASN A 65 9.19 3.17 16.33
CA ASN A 65 10.63 2.96 16.51
C ASN A 65 11.42 4.28 16.40
N ASN A 66 10.99 5.20 15.52
CA ASN A 66 11.62 6.52 15.43
C ASN A 66 11.18 7.49 16.53
N TYR A 67 10.01 7.28 17.15
CA TYR A 67 9.59 8.01 18.34
C TYR A 67 10.34 7.54 19.60
N ALA A 68 10.42 6.22 19.82
CA ALA A 68 11.16 5.62 20.93
C ALA A 68 12.65 6.00 20.91
N ALA A 69 13.27 6.04 19.73
CA ALA A 69 14.65 6.46 19.55
C ALA A 69 14.93 7.96 19.86
N ARG A 70 13.90 8.78 20.12
CA ARG A 70 14.02 10.20 20.51
C ARG A 70 13.71 10.48 21.98
N GLN A 71 13.15 9.52 22.71
CA GLN A 71 12.96 9.67 24.16
C GLN A 71 14.18 9.19 24.94
N HIS A 72 15.02 8.33 24.35
CA HIS A 72 16.29 7.86 24.90
C HIS A 72 17.46 8.80 24.54
N ASP A 73 17.35 10.08 24.91
CA ASP A 73 18.42 11.07 24.75
C ASP A 73 19.38 11.10 25.97
N GLY A 74 19.27 10.12 26.87
CA GLY A 74 19.96 10.13 28.18
C GLY A 74 20.88 8.94 28.51
N GLY A 75 20.98 7.87 27.71
CA GLY A 75 21.83 6.74 28.13
C GLY A 75 21.97 5.61 27.13
N SER A 76 23.23 5.17 26.98
CA SER A 76 23.76 4.01 26.24
C SER A 76 23.51 3.95 24.73
N GLY A 77 24.61 3.90 23.98
CA GLY A 77 24.68 3.88 22.52
C GLY A 77 24.23 2.59 21.82
N ASP A 78 23.38 1.77 22.45
CA ASP A 78 22.82 0.54 21.86
C ASP A 78 21.55 0.79 21.02
N SER A 79 20.96 1.99 21.11
CA SER A 79 19.68 2.34 20.49
C SER A 79 19.73 2.66 18.99
N VAL A 80 20.90 2.51 18.33
CA VAL A 80 21.02 2.68 16.87
C VAL A 80 20.46 1.47 16.11
N GLU A 81 20.41 0.29 16.74
CA GLU A 81 19.96 -0.96 16.11
C GLU A 81 18.44 -1.07 15.89
N GLY A 82 17.63 -0.24 16.55
CA GLY A 82 16.16 -0.30 16.45
C GLY A 82 15.51 0.63 15.42
N ARG A 83 16.29 1.42 14.66
CA ARG A 83 15.73 2.41 13.73
C ARG A 83 15.38 1.79 12.38
N VAL A 84 14.09 1.63 12.10
CA VAL A 84 13.62 1.35 10.74
C VAL A 84 13.95 2.55 9.88
N THR A 85 14.82 2.36 8.89
CA THR A 85 15.18 3.43 7.96
C THR A 85 14.05 3.64 6.94
N LEU A 86 13.93 4.83 6.36
CA LEU A 86 12.96 5.06 5.28
C LEU A 86 13.15 4.10 4.12
N ARG A 87 14.42 3.76 3.80
CA ARG A 87 14.74 2.80 2.76
C ARG A 87 14.19 1.40 3.09
N GLU A 88 14.32 0.97 4.33
CA GLU A 88 13.78 -0.30 4.80
C GLU A 88 12.25 -0.31 4.78
N ALA A 89 11.60 0.79 5.18
CA ALA A 89 10.16 0.94 5.10
C ALA A 89 9.67 0.84 3.64
N ILE A 90 10.33 1.50 2.69
CA ILE A 90 10.01 1.36 1.26
C ILE A 90 10.29 -0.06 0.76
N ASP A 91 11.37 -0.70 1.20
CA ASP A 91 11.66 -2.09 0.84
C ASP A 91 10.58 -3.06 1.31
N ARG A 92 10.02 -2.83 2.50
CA ARG A 92 8.87 -3.59 3.00
C ARG A 92 7.60 -3.28 2.23
N ALA A 93 7.38 -2.02 1.84
CA ALA A 93 6.22 -1.63 1.04
C ALA A 93 6.27 -2.28 -0.36
N ILE A 94 7.45 -2.33 -1.00
CA ILE A 94 7.64 -3.04 -2.27
C ILE A 94 7.26 -4.52 -2.12
N ARG A 95 7.77 -5.20 -1.08
CA ARG A 95 7.42 -6.60 -0.81
C ARG A 95 5.93 -6.80 -0.56
N ALA A 96 5.30 -5.95 0.25
CA ALA A 96 3.85 -6.01 0.46
C ALA A 96 3.07 -5.83 -0.86
N THR A 97 3.52 -4.94 -1.75
CA THR A 97 2.90 -4.79 -3.07
C THR A 97 3.08 -6.04 -3.95
N GLU A 98 4.24 -6.69 -3.93
CA GLU A 98 4.49 -7.93 -4.67
C GLU A 98 3.69 -9.11 -4.09
N ASP A 99 3.92 -9.41 -2.81
CA ASP A 99 3.48 -10.65 -2.15
C ASP A 99 2.00 -10.62 -1.75
N THR A 100 1.47 -9.45 -1.41
CA THR A 100 0.08 -9.28 -0.96
C THR A 100 -0.80 -8.77 -2.09
N LEU A 101 -0.47 -7.62 -2.66
CA LEU A 101 -1.35 -6.98 -3.66
C LEU A 101 -1.34 -7.71 -5.00
N GLN A 102 -0.17 -7.87 -5.62
CA GLN A 102 -0.09 -8.48 -6.96
C GLN A 102 -0.48 -9.96 -6.94
N GLU A 103 0.10 -10.74 -6.03
CA GLU A 103 -0.29 -12.16 -5.91
C GLU A 103 -1.74 -12.31 -5.44
N GLY A 104 -2.27 -11.43 -4.59
CA GLY A 104 -3.68 -11.44 -4.22
C GLY A 104 -4.63 -11.20 -5.41
N LEU A 105 -4.36 -10.17 -6.24
CA LEU A 105 -5.13 -9.88 -7.45
C LEU A 105 -4.97 -10.94 -8.55
N LYS A 106 -3.84 -11.65 -8.56
CA LYS A 106 -3.62 -12.80 -9.43
C LYS A 106 -4.44 -14.00 -8.97
N ARG A 107 -4.36 -14.35 -7.69
CA ARG A 107 -5.16 -15.41 -7.05
C ARG A 107 -6.67 -15.16 -7.10
N ALA A 108 -7.13 -13.92 -7.26
CA ALA A 108 -8.54 -13.61 -7.44
C ALA A 108 -9.13 -14.16 -8.75
N GLY A 109 -8.30 -14.56 -9.73
CA GLY A 109 -8.76 -15.08 -11.02
C GLY A 109 -9.35 -13.99 -11.91
N ASN A 110 -10.28 -14.37 -12.79
CA ASN A 110 -11.01 -13.43 -13.65
C ASN A 110 -12.52 -13.58 -13.41
N PRO A 111 -13.30 -12.49 -13.32
CA PRO A 111 -14.73 -12.59 -13.15
C PRO A 111 -15.40 -13.09 -14.44
N ASP A 112 -16.37 -13.98 -14.31
CA ASP A 112 -17.15 -14.59 -15.39
C ASP A 112 -18.23 -13.62 -15.88
N VAL A 113 -17.79 -12.61 -16.62
CA VAL A 113 -18.59 -11.58 -17.28
C VAL A 113 -17.90 -11.18 -18.59
N SER A 114 -18.63 -10.57 -19.52
CA SER A 114 -18.14 -10.26 -20.88
C SER A 114 -16.78 -9.54 -20.91
N ASN A 115 -16.53 -8.65 -19.94
CA ASN A 115 -15.30 -7.86 -19.86
C ASN A 115 -14.41 -8.22 -18.65
N GLY A 116 -14.56 -9.43 -18.09
CA GLY A 116 -13.92 -9.76 -16.82
C GLY A 116 -12.40 -9.88 -16.87
N ALA A 117 -11.85 -10.39 -17.96
CA ALA A 117 -10.40 -10.43 -18.17
C ALA A 117 -9.80 -9.01 -18.22
N GLN A 118 -10.48 -8.07 -18.89
CA GLN A 118 -10.08 -6.67 -18.93
C GLN A 118 -10.12 -6.03 -17.54
N ALA A 119 -11.18 -6.29 -16.77
CA ALA A 119 -11.29 -5.80 -15.39
C ALA A 119 -10.13 -6.26 -14.51
N SER A 120 -9.79 -7.56 -14.58
CA SER A 120 -8.67 -8.13 -13.81
C SER A 120 -7.32 -7.56 -14.26
N ALA A 121 -7.12 -7.38 -15.57
CA ALA A 121 -5.92 -6.78 -16.12
C ALA A 121 -5.73 -5.32 -15.65
N THR A 122 -6.81 -4.54 -15.57
CA THR A 122 -6.78 -3.16 -15.06
C THR A 122 -6.24 -3.08 -13.64
N LEU A 123 -6.74 -3.93 -12.73
CA LEU A 123 -6.26 -3.95 -11.33
C LEU A 123 -4.82 -4.46 -11.22
N ARG A 124 -4.46 -5.52 -11.96
CA ARG A 124 -3.08 -6.05 -11.97
C ARG A 124 -2.08 -5.02 -12.50
N ALA A 125 -2.45 -4.29 -13.56
CA ALA A 125 -1.62 -3.23 -14.12
C ALA A 125 -1.44 -2.06 -13.15
N TRP A 126 -2.47 -1.72 -12.38
CA TRP A 126 -2.33 -0.76 -11.28
C TRP A 126 -1.33 -1.23 -10.23
N ALA A 127 -1.44 -2.48 -9.74
CA ALA A 127 -0.52 -3.01 -8.74
C ALA A 127 0.95 -3.04 -9.21
N GLN A 128 1.19 -3.37 -10.48
CA GLN A 128 2.51 -3.31 -11.11
C GLN A 128 3.06 -1.87 -11.19
N ARG A 129 2.22 -0.90 -11.53
CA ARG A 129 2.62 0.52 -11.53
C ARG A 129 2.95 1.02 -10.13
N THR A 130 2.18 0.61 -9.11
CA THR A 130 2.45 0.93 -7.71
C THR A 130 3.83 0.41 -7.29
N GLU A 131 4.15 -0.85 -7.61
CA GLU A 131 5.48 -1.42 -7.33
C GLU A 131 6.59 -0.64 -8.05
N HIS A 132 6.40 -0.36 -9.34
CA HIS A 132 7.35 0.42 -10.13
C HIS A 132 7.62 1.80 -9.50
N ASN A 133 6.58 2.52 -9.11
CA ASN A 133 6.67 3.82 -8.45
C ASN A 133 7.45 3.72 -7.13
N LEU A 134 7.20 2.68 -6.32
CA LEU A 134 7.94 2.43 -5.08
C LEU A 134 9.43 2.09 -5.33
N ARG A 135 9.75 1.37 -6.41
CA ARG A 135 11.14 1.11 -6.80
C ARG A 135 11.85 2.37 -7.26
N VAL A 136 11.19 3.22 -8.05
CA VAL A 136 11.72 4.54 -8.46
C VAL A 136 11.96 5.39 -7.20
N ALA A 137 10.99 5.45 -6.30
CA ALA A 137 11.10 6.11 -5.02
C ALA A 137 12.32 5.67 -4.20
N LYS A 138 12.55 4.35 -4.13
CA LYS A 138 13.74 3.77 -3.48
C LYS A 138 15.05 4.17 -4.16
N GLN A 139 15.08 4.25 -5.50
CA GLN A 139 16.29 4.63 -6.23
C GLN A 139 16.68 6.09 -5.94
N GLU A 140 15.71 6.99 -5.83
CA GLU A 140 15.94 8.38 -5.46
C GLU A 140 16.56 8.51 -4.06
N LEU A 141 16.20 7.63 -3.12
CA LEU A 141 16.83 7.56 -1.78
C LEU A 141 18.31 7.17 -1.79
N LYS A 142 18.88 6.70 -2.91
CA LYS A 142 20.33 6.45 -2.99
C LYS A 142 21.13 7.74 -2.99
N HIS A 143 20.54 8.85 -3.41
CA HIS A 143 21.18 10.16 -3.35
C HIS A 143 21.19 10.63 -1.89
N LYS A 144 22.40 10.79 -1.33
CA LYS A 144 22.55 11.47 -0.04
C LYS A 144 22.13 12.93 -0.25
N PRO A 145 21.15 13.43 0.51
CA PRO A 145 20.84 14.85 0.45
C PRO A 145 22.10 15.64 0.84
N GLY A 146 22.31 16.79 0.20
CA GLY A 146 23.34 17.77 0.60
C GLY A 146 22.90 18.63 1.78
N SER A 147 21.61 18.67 2.09
CA SER A 147 21.05 19.46 3.18
C SER A 147 19.83 18.83 3.86
N THR A 148 19.48 19.36 5.03
CA THR A 148 18.30 18.96 5.79
C THR A 148 16.98 19.25 5.05
N SER A 149 16.89 20.37 4.34
CA SER A 149 15.71 20.72 3.52
C SER A 149 15.53 19.76 2.35
N GLU A 150 16.64 19.35 1.72
CA GLU A 150 16.63 18.35 0.66
C GLU A 150 16.23 16.96 1.20
N ALA A 151 16.64 16.62 2.42
CA ALA A 151 16.15 15.42 3.10
C ALA A 151 14.63 15.46 3.31
N TYR A 152 14.06 16.59 3.75
CA TYR A 152 12.59 16.75 3.87
C TYR A 152 11.88 16.59 2.53
N ALA A 153 12.36 17.28 1.49
CA ALA A 153 11.76 17.24 0.16
C ALA A 153 11.74 15.82 -0.39
N LEU A 154 12.84 15.09 -0.24
CA LEU A 154 12.95 13.69 -0.65
C LEU A 154 11.88 12.82 0.01
N VAL A 155 11.67 12.95 1.32
CA VAL A 155 10.64 12.20 2.06
C VAL A 155 9.24 12.56 1.59
N ALA A 156 8.97 13.85 1.37
CA ALA A 156 7.65 14.33 0.92
C ALA A 156 7.28 13.80 -0.47
N THR A 157 8.26 13.76 -1.36
CA THR A 157 8.09 13.17 -2.69
C THR A 157 7.77 11.68 -2.60
N GLN A 158 8.43 10.92 -1.72
CA GLN A 158 8.14 9.49 -1.57
C GLN A 158 6.78 9.21 -0.95
N ALA A 159 6.39 9.98 0.07
CA ALA A 159 5.05 9.88 0.65
C ALA A 159 3.97 10.20 -0.41
N SER A 160 4.22 11.21 -1.25
CA SER A 160 3.31 11.58 -2.34
C SER A 160 3.17 10.48 -3.40
N ALA A 161 4.23 9.73 -3.68
CA ALA A 161 4.17 8.60 -4.62
C ALA A 161 3.25 7.47 -4.12
N LEU A 162 3.29 7.19 -2.81
CA LEU A 162 2.39 6.21 -2.20
C LEU A 162 0.93 6.70 -2.21
N VAL A 163 0.68 7.95 -1.83
CA VAL A 163 -0.67 8.55 -1.86
C VAL A 163 -1.26 8.51 -3.27
N ARG A 164 -0.48 8.90 -4.28
CA ARG A 164 -0.91 8.79 -5.69
C ARG A 164 -1.24 7.35 -6.07
N SER A 165 -0.45 6.38 -5.62
CA SER A 165 -0.70 4.96 -5.92
C SER A 165 -2.02 4.46 -5.32
N ILE A 166 -2.42 4.96 -4.14
CA ILE A 166 -3.72 4.65 -3.52
C ILE A 166 -4.86 5.28 -4.34
N LEU A 167 -4.73 6.57 -4.72
CA LEU A 167 -5.71 7.26 -5.55
C LEU A 167 -5.87 6.61 -6.93
N ASP A 168 -4.77 6.20 -7.55
CA ASP A 168 -4.77 5.44 -8.81
C ASP A 168 -5.49 4.09 -8.65
N GLY A 169 -5.45 3.50 -7.46
CA GLY A 169 -6.20 2.29 -7.12
C GLY A 169 -7.70 2.54 -7.13
N GLN A 170 -8.16 3.60 -6.46
CA GLN A 170 -9.58 4.01 -6.51
C GLN A 170 -10.02 4.26 -7.96
N ALA A 171 -9.21 4.96 -8.76
CA ALA A 171 -9.48 5.18 -10.17
C ALA A 171 -9.57 3.87 -10.96
N ALA A 172 -8.69 2.89 -10.68
CA ALA A 172 -8.72 1.57 -11.31
C ALA A 172 -10.01 0.80 -10.95
N PHE A 173 -10.45 0.83 -9.70
CA PHE A 173 -11.73 0.22 -9.29
C PHE A 173 -12.94 0.91 -9.92
N ASN A 174 -12.93 2.24 -10.02
CA ASN A 174 -13.97 2.98 -10.73
C ASN A 174 -14.00 2.62 -12.23
N GLN A 175 -12.82 2.48 -12.85
CA GLN A 175 -12.73 2.02 -14.23
C GLN A 175 -13.30 0.62 -14.40
N VAL A 176 -13.00 -0.31 -13.50
CA VAL A 176 -13.58 -1.66 -13.50
C VAL A 176 -15.11 -1.62 -13.36
N ALA A 177 -15.64 -0.84 -12.43
CA ALA A 177 -17.08 -0.73 -12.21
C ALA A 177 -17.81 -0.19 -13.46
N ASN A 178 -17.15 0.69 -14.23
CA ASN A 178 -17.72 1.25 -15.46
C ASN A 178 -17.65 0.32 -16.67
N VAL A 179 -16.92 -0.80 -16.57
CA VAL A 179 -16.71 -1.73 -17.68
C VAL A 179 -17.88 -2.73 -17.84
N ASP A 180 -18.56 -3.09 -16.75
CA ASP A 180 -19.72 -3.99 -16.76
C ASP A 180 -20.61 -3.74 -15.52
N PRO A 181 -21.95 -3.57 -15.66
CA PRO A 181 -22.85 -3.40 -14.52
C PRO A 181 -22.78 -4.54 -13.50
N ALA A 182 -22.56 -5.78 -13.93
CA ALA A 182 -22.44 -6.91 -13.01
C ALA A 182 -21.17 -6.82 -12.15
N LEU A 183 -20.11 -6.16 -12.64
CA LEU A 183 -18.92 -5.86 -11.84
C LEU A 183 -19.17 -4.74 -10.85
N ALA A 184 -19.89 -3.69 -11.26
CA ALA A 184 -20.32 -2.63 -10.34
C ALA A 184 -21.15 -3.20 -9.18
N ASP A 185 -22.12 -4.06 -9.49
CA ASP A 185 -22.97 -4.72 -8.49
C ASP A 185 -22.15 -5.64 -7.58
N ALA A 186 -21.23 -6.44 -8.15
CA ALA A 186 -20.36 -7.30 -7.37
C ALA A 186 -19.43 -6.53 -6.42
N LEU A 187 -18.83 -5.42 -6.89
CA LEU A 187 -18.00 -4.54 -6.07
C LEU A 187 -18.81 -3.84 -4.98
N ASN A 188 -20.03 -3.41 -5.28
CA ASN A 188 -20.90 -2.77 -4.29
C ASN A 188 -21.47 -3.75 -3.27
N GLY A 189 -21.71 -5.00 -3.66
CA GLY A 189 -22.23 -6.05 -2.78
C GLY A 189 -21.16 -6.79 -1.96
N SER A 190 -19.88 -6.56 -2.23
CA SER A 190 -18.76 -7.17 -1.50
C SER A 190 -18.53 -6.47 -0.16
N LYS A 191 -18.49 -7.25 0.93
CA LYS A 191 -18.20 -6.72 2.28
C LYS A 191 -16.80 -6.15 2.36
N ASN A 192 -15.80 -6.86 1.81
CA ASN A 192 -14.42 -6.36 1.79
C ASN A 192 -14.33 -5.02 1.04
N CYS A 193 -15.08 -4.82 -0.04
CA CYS A 193 -15.09 -3.54 -0.75
C CYS A 193 -15.83 -2.43 0.02
N GLN A 194 -16.86 -2.77 0.79
CA GLN A 194 -17.56 -1.83 1.67
C GLN A 194 -16.64 -1.38 2.81
N GLU A 195 -15.96 -2.32 3.47
CA GLU A 195 -14.99 -2.05 4.54
C GLU A 195 -13.85 -1.15 4.05
N LEU A 196 -13.34 -1.37 2.84
CA LEU A 196 -12.35 -0.49 2.22
C LEU A 196 -12.86 0.95 2.01
N LYS A 197 -14.14 1.13 1.65
CA LYS A 197 -14.73 2.46 1.47
C LYS A 197 -14.96 3.16 2.81
N GLU A 198 -15.36 2.42 3.84
CA GLU A 198 -15.61 2.96 5.19
C GLU A 198 -14.31 3.31 5.94
N GLY A 199 -13.19 2.66 5.59
CA GLY A 199 -11.86 2.99 6.10
C GLY A 199 -11.24 4.27 5.52
N GLN A 200 -11.81 4.85 4.47
CA GLN A 200 -11.27 6.05 3.81
C GLN A 200 -11.89 7.34 4.41
N PRO A 201 -11.10 8.40 4.65
CA PRO A 201 -11.58 9.68 5.17
C PRO A 201 -12.55 10.43 4.26
#